data_AF-A0A2Z2NPW8-F1
#
_entry.id   AF-A0A2Z2NPW8-F1
#
_cell.length_a   1.000
_cell.length_b   1.000
_cell.length_c   1.000
_cell.angle_alpha   90.00
_cell.angle_beta   90.00
_cell.angle_gamma   90.00
#
_symmetry.space_group_name_H-M   'P 1'
#
loop_
_entity.id
_entity.type
_entity.pdbx_description
1 polymer ?
#
loop_
_entity_poly.entity_id
_entity_poly.type
_entity_poly.pdbx_seq_one_letter_code
_entity_poly.pdbx_strand_id
1 'polypeptide(L)'
;MSIDKEMEAKILRYHFVEHWGVNTIAVQLGVHHTTVDRVLCQAGLPKLERARKASIVDPYYPMILEELAKYPKLSATRLFVMARSRGYPGSSSQFRAHVSQLRPRKTPEAYLRLKTLPGEQGQVDWGLCRARHKPHYPEHQTMPS
;
A
#
# COMPACT_ATOMS: atom_id res chain seq x y z
N MET A 1 7.23 28.37 -12.39
CA MET A 1 7.80 29.48 -11.59
C MET A 1 9.30 29.54 -11.83
N SER A 2 9.77 30.64 -12.41
CA SER A 2 11.21 30.92 -12.54
C SER A 2 11.72 31.35 -11.18
N ILE A 3 12.76 30.68 -10.66
CA ILE A 3 13.51 31.18 -9.51
C ILE A 3 14.43 32.27 -10.06
N ASP A 4 14.67 33.31 -9.28
CA ASP A 4 15.64 34.34 -9.64
C ASP A 4 17.08 33.79 -9.55
N LYS A 5 17.95 34.17 -10.51
CA LYS A 5 19.33 33.66 -10.59
C LYS A 5 20.16 33.96 -9.34
N GLU A 6 19.86 35.06 -8.65
CA GLU A 6 20.54 35.42 -7.40
C GLU A 6 20.19 34.44 -6.27
N MET A 7 18.95 33.96 -6.24
CA MET A 7 18.48 32.98 -5.27
C MET A 7 19.12 31.60 -5.52
N GLU A 8 19.26 31.20 -6.78
CA GLU A 8 19.96 29.96 -7.16
C GLU A 8 21.42 30.00 -6.70
N ALA A 9 22.12 31.11 -6.92
CA ALA A 9 23.51 31.29 -6.47
C ALA A 9 23.64 31.20 -4.93
N LYS A 10 22.69 31.77 -4.17
CA LYS A 10 22.67 31.67 -2.69
C LYS A 10 22.48 30.23 -2.23
N ILE A 11 21.56 29.49 -2.85
CA ILE A 11 21.33 28.07 -2.55
C ILE A 11 22.61 27.25 -2.78
N LEU A 12 23.27 27.45 -3.93
CA LEU A 12 24.50 26.74 -4.26
C LEU A 12 25.64 27.11 -3.30
N ARG A 13 25.78 28.39 -2.93
CA ARG A 13 26.79 28.84 -1.95
C ARG A 13 26.58 28.17 -0.60
N TYR A 14 25.37 28.20 -0.05
CA TYR A 14 25.08 27.59 1.26
C TYR A 14 25.29 26.07 1.26
N HIS A 15 25.03 25.41 0.14
CA HIS A 15 25.22 23.97 0.03
C HIS A 15 26.70 23.57 -0.17
N PHE A 16 27.43 24.25 -1.07
CA PHE A 16 28.81 23.86 -1.41
C PHE A 16 29.88 24.45 -0.48
N VAL A 17 29.68 25.69 0.01
CA VAL A 17 30.67 26.38 0.86
C VAL A 17 30.39 26.12 2.33
N GLU A 18 29.13 26.24 2.75
CA GLU A 18 28.76 26.13 4.17
C GLU A 18 28.32 24.72 4.56
N HIS A 19 28.13 23.81 3.60
CA HIS A 19 27.68 22.43 3.79
C HIS A 19 26.35 22.29 4.54
N TRP A 20 25.44 23.25 4.35
CA TRP A 20 24.13 23.21 4.98
C TRP A 20 23.20 22.17 4.34
N GLY A 21 22.37 21.55 5.17
CA GLY A 21 21.32 20.64 4.71
C GLY A 21 20.17 21.36 4.00
N VAL A 22 19.49 20.66 3.07
CA VAL A 22 18.39 21.19 2.25
C VAL A 22 17.30 21.88 3.08
N ASN A 23 16.90 21.28 4.21
CA ASN A 23 15.86 21.85 5.09
C ASN A 23 16.35 23.13 5.79
N THR A 24 17.63 23.21 6.15
CA THR A 24 18.21 24.39 6.78
C THR A 24 18.23 25.57 5.80
N ILE A 25 18.64 25.31 4.56
CA ILE A 25 18.63 26.29 3.46
C ILE A 25 17.19 26.76 3.17
N ALA A 26 16.23 25.83 3.14
CA ALA A 26 14.82 26.13 2.93
C ALA A 26 14.24 27.07 3.99
N VAL A 27 14.52 26.80 5.27
CA VAL A 27 14.09 27.64 6.39
C VAL A 27 14.75 29.02 6.33
N GLN A 28 16.05 29.09 6.05
CA GLN A 28 16.79 30.35 6.02
C GLN A 28 16.35 31.28 4.89
N LEU A 29 16.11 30.72 3.69
CA LEU A 29 15.72 31.49 2.51
C LEU A 29 14.20 31.66 2.37
N GLY A 30 13.40 31.05 3.25
CA GLY A 30 11.94 31.10 3.18
C GLY A 30 11.37 30.40 1.94
N VAL A 31 12.09 29.44 1.37
CA VAL A 31 11.69 28.72 0.16
C VAL A 31 11.28 27.29 0.51
N HIS A 32 10.34 26.73 -0.26
CA HIS A 32 9.97 25.34 -0.08
C HIS A 32 11.16 24.40 -0.38
N HIS A 33 11.36 23.36 0.43
CA HIS A 33 12.51 22.45 0.31
C HIS A 33 12.64 21.80 -1.09
N THR A 34 11.52 21.60 -1.80
CA THR A 34 11.53 21.08 -3.18
C THR A 34 12.19 22.01 -4.18
N THR A 35 12.14 23.32 -3.93
CA THR A 35 12.80 24.35 -4.73
C THR A 35 14.31 24.23 -4.59
N VAL A 36 14.79 24.06 -3.36
CA VAL A 36 16.21 23.82 -3.05
C VAL A 36 16.68 22.52 -3.68
N ASP A 37 15.94 21.41 -3.48
CA ASP A 37 16.24 20.11 -4.11
C ASP A 37 16.32 20.24 -5.63
N ARG A 38 15.41 20.98 -6.26
CA ARG A 38 15.40 21.17 -7.72
C ARG A 38 16.66 21.89 -8.20
N VAL A 39 17.05 22.98 -7.53
CA VAL A 39 18.26 23.74 -7.89
C VAL A 39 19.51 22.88 -7.72
N LEU A 40 19.60 22.10 -6.64
CA LEU A 40 20.71 21.17 -6.42
C LEU A 40 20.76 20.06 -7.47
N CYS A 41 19.60 19.51 -7.86
CA CYS A 41 19.51 18.52 -8.94
C CYS A 41 19.93 19.10 -10.30
N GLN A 42 19.52 20.34 -10.60
CA GLN A 42 19.92 21.05 -11.83
C GLN A 42 21.42 21.36 -11.86
N ALA A 43 22.03 21.59 -10.69
CA ALA A 43 23.48 21.76 -10.54
C ALA A 43 24.27 20.43 -10.58
N GLY A 44 23.62 19.30 -10.86
CA GLY A 44 24.27 18.01 -11.06
C GLY A 44 24.43 17.16 -9.80
N LEU A 45 23.86 17.55 -8.66
CA LEU A 45 23.82 16.65 -7.51
C LEU A 45 22.75 15.58 -7.71
N PRO A 46 23.07 14.29 -7.51
CA PRO A 46 22.05 13.27 -7.46
C PRO A 46 21.10 13.60 -6.32
N LYS A 47 19.80 13.56 -6.59
CA LYS A 47 18.78 13.65 -5.56
C LYS A 47 19.11 12.59 -4.52
N LEU A 48 19.32 13.00 -3.27
CA LEU A 48 19.59 12.07 -2.18
C LEU A 48 18.32 11.22 -2.00
N GLU A 49 18.27 10.06 -2.64
CA GLU A 49 17.18 9.13 -2.43
C GLU A 49 17.22 8.76 -0.95
N ARG A 50 16.15 9.09 -0.24
CA ARG A 50 16.02 8.70 1.15
C ARG A 50 16.13 7.18 1.18
N ALA A 51 17.22 6.67 1.73
CA ALA A 51 17.38 5.26 1.97
C ALA A 51 16.13 4.76 2.70
N ARG A 52 15.45 3.77 2.13
CA ARG A 52 14.27 3.18 2.78
C ARG A 52 14.72 2.71 4.15
N LYS A 53 14.09 3.24 5.20
CA LYS A 53 14.31 2.75 6.56
C LYS A 53 13.93 1.27 6.59
N ALA A 54 14.79 0.45 7.20
CA ALA A 54 14.50 -0.96 7.37
C ALA A 54 13.19 -1.12 8.15
N SER A 55 12.26 -1.89 7.59
CA SER A 55 11.00 -2.25 8.26
C SER A 55 11.20 -3.44 9.18
N ILE A 56 10.36 -3.57 10.20
CA ILE A 56 10.31 -4.72 11.11
C ILE A 56 10.03 -6.03 10.34
N VAL A 57 9.42 -5.93 9.16
CA VAL A 57 9.13 -7.07 8.27
C VAL A 57 10.38 -7.54 7.52
N ASP A 58 11.42 -6.71 7.41
CA ASP A 58 12.56 -6.97 6.53
C ASP A 58 13.29 -8.29 6.82
N PRO A 59 13.55 -8.66 8.10
CA PRO A 59 14.19 -9.93 8.43
C PRO A 59 13.35 -11.16 8.05
N TYR A 60 12.04 -10.99 7.86
CA TYR A 60 11.11 -12.08 7.56
C TYR A 60 10.85 -12.25 6.05
N TYR A 61 11.40 -11.36 5.19
CA TYR A 61 11.24 -11.48 3.73
C TYR A 61 11.72 -12.81 3.14
N PRO A 62 12.90 -13.36 3.51
CA PRO A 62 13.37 -14.62 2.92
C PRO A 62 12.37 -15.75 3.13
N MET A 63 11.85 -15.85 4.36
CA MET A 63 10.83 -16.82 4.74
C MET A 63 9.53 -16.62 3.95
N ILE A 64 9.07 -15.39 3.79
CA ILE A 64 7.86 -15.08 3.03
C ILE A 64 8.02 -15.49 1.56
N LEU A 65 9.19 -15.22 0.96
CA LEU A 65 9.47 -15.55 -0.43
C LEU A 65 9.54 -17.07 -0.66
N GLU A 66 10.21 -17.80 0.24
CA GLU A 66 10.26 -19.27 0.18
C GLU A 66 8.87 -19.90 0.28
N GLU A 67 8.04 -19.43 1.20
CA GLU A 67 6.68 -19.95 1.38
C GLU A 67 5.76 -19.57 0.22
N LEU A 68 5.89 -18.36 -0.35
CA LEU A 68 5.13 -17.96 -1.54
C LEU A 68 5.58 -18.71 -2.80
N ALA A 69 6.87 -19.07 -2.90
CA ALA A 69 7.39 -19.89 -3.99
C ALA A 69 6.82 -21.31 -3.94
N LYS A 70 6.73 -21.91 -2.74
CA LYS A 70 6.11 -23.23 -2.53
C LYS A 70 4.59 -23.19 -2.69
N TYR A 71 3.95 -22.16 -2.14
CA TYR A 71 2.50 -22.05 -2.03
C TYR A 71 2.01 -20.65 -2.48
N PRO A 72 1.91 -20.38 -3.79
CA PRO A 72 1.55 -19.05 -4.28
C PRO A 72 0.12 -18.59 -3.91
N LYS A 73 -0.79 -19.55 -3.63
CA LYS A 73 -2.18 -19.28 -3.21
C LYS A 73 -2.34 -19.14 -1.69
N LEU A 74 -1.27 -19.31 -0.90
CA LEU A 74 -1.35 -19.26 0.55
C LEU A 74 -1.92 -17.92 1.03
N SER A 75 -2.71 -17.90 2.11
CA SER A 75 -3.27 -16.64 2.62
C SER A 75 -2.21 -15.82 3.35
N ALA A 76 -2.25 -14.50 3.21
CA ALA A 76 -1.35 -13.60 3.95
C ALA A 76 -1.56 -13.70 5.47
N THR A 77 -2.76 -14.06 5.91
CA THR A 77 -3.08 -14.36 7.31
C THR A 77 -2.33 -15.58 7.82
N ARG A 78 -2.23 -16.65 7.01
CA ARG A 78 -1.47 -17.85 7.40
C ARG A 78 0.02 -17.55 7.51
N LEU A 79 0.57 -16.80 6.55
CA LEU A 79 1.95 -16.32 6.60
C LEU A 79 2.21 -15.47 7.85
N PHE A 80 1.26 -14.62 8.24
CA PHE A 80 1.37 -13.83 9.47
C PHE A 80 1.44 -14.71 10.73
N VAL A 81 0.61 -15.77 10.82
CA VAL A 81 0.67 -16.71 11.95
C VAL A 81 2.02 -17.43 12.00
N MET A 82 2.58 -17.82 10.85
CA MET A 82 3.91 -18.43 10.75
C MET A 82 5.05 -17.46 11.10
N ALA A 83 4.90 -16.17 10.78
CA ALA A 83 5.83 -15.12 11.19
C ALA A 83 5.75 -14.88 12.70
N ARG A 84 4.53 -14.87 13.26
CA ARG A 84 4.30 -14.67 14.69
C ARG A 84 4.87 -15.80 15.54
N SER A 85 4.74 -17.06 15.09
CA SER A 85 5.38 -18.20 15.76
C SER A 85 6.91 -18.13 15.76
N ARG A 86 7.50 -17.37 14.81
CA ARG A 86 8.94 -17.09 14.73
C ARG A 86 9.36 -15.81 15.45
N GLY A 87 8.44 -15.15 16.17
CA GLY A 87 8.74 -13.97 16.99
C GLY A 87 8.45 -12.61 16.35
N TYR A 88 7.66 -12.54 15.27
CA TYR A 88 7.31 -11.26 14.64
C TYR A 88 6.49 -10.35 15.60
N PRO A 89 6.98 -9.14 15.94
CA PRO A 89 6.34 -8.24 16.90
C PRO A 89 5.37 -7.23 16.26
N GLY A 90 5.30 -7.16 14.92
CA GLY A 90 4.54 -6.14 14.21
C GLY A 90 3.05 -6.45 14.02
N SER A 91 2.31 -5.48 13.48
CA SER A 91 0.88 -5.62 13.23
C SER A 91 0.56 -6.50 12.00
N SER A 92 -0.61 -7.14 12.02
CA SER A 92 -1.11 -7.95 10.91
C SER A 92 -1.48 -7.11 9.68
N SER A 93 -1.87 -5.84 9.88
CA SER A 93 -2.21 -4.93 8.77
C SER A 93 -0.98 -4.59 7.95
N GLN A 94 0.09 -4.12 8.62
CA GLN A 94 1.35 -3.78 7.98
C GLN A 94 1.97 -5.01 7.29
N PHE A 95 1.97 -6.17 7.97
CA PHE A 95 2.46 -7.41 7.39
C PHE A 95 1.74 -7.78 6.08
N ARG A 96 0.40 -7.71 6.06
CA ARG A 96 -0.39 -8.00 4.84
C ARG A 96 -0.11 -7.00 3.72
N ALA A 97 0.13 -5.72 4.04
CA ALA A 97 0.50 -4.71 3.07
C ALA A 97 1.87 -4.99 2.43
N HIS A 98 2.86 -5.46 3.22
CA HIS A 98 4.15 -5.87 2.67
C HIS A 98 4.01 -7.13 1.80
N VAL A 99 3.26 -8.14 2.24
CA VAL A 99 3.05 -9.38 1.46
C VAL A 99 2.32 -9.10 0.14
N SER A 100 1.37 -8.16 0.10
CA SER A 100 0.64 -7.85 -1.13
C SER A 100 1.53 -7.18 -2.19
N GLN A 101 2.58 -6.47 -1.79
CA GLN A 101 3.56 -5.89 -2.71
C GLN A 101 4.50 -6.95 -3.32
N LEU A 102 4.76 -8.04 -2.59
CA LEU A 102 5.59 -9.15 -3.09
C LEU A 102 4.86 -10.05 -4.08
N ARG A 103 3.53 -10.11 -3.99
CA ARG A 103 2.75 -11.00 -4.87
C ARG A 103 2.67 -10.38 -6.26
N PRO A 104 2.98 -11.15 -7.32
CA PRO A 104 2.73 -10.69 -8.68
C PRO A 104 1.23 -10.40 -8.82
N ARG A 105 0.91 -9.18 -9.24
CA ARG A 105 -0.47 -8.84 -9.58
C ARG A 105 -0.86 -9.67 -10.79
N LYS A 106 -1.99 -10.36 -10.70
CA LYS A 106 -2.58 -11.03 -11.87
C LYS A 106 -2.82 -9.97 -12.93
N THR A 107 -2.40 -10.25 -14.15
CA THR A 107 -2.74 -9.45 -15.31
C THR A 107 -4.27 -9.41 -15.40
N PRO A 108 -4.89 -8.21 -15.40
CA PRO A 108 -6.33 -8.14 -15.55
C PRO A 108 -6.71 -8.71 -16.92
N GLU A 109 -7.66 -9.64 -16.94
CA GLU A 109 -8.24 -10.12 -18.19
C GLU A 109 -9.01 -8.95 -18.84
N ALA A 110 -8.84 -8.79 -20.15
CA ALA A 110 -9.58 -7.78 -20.90
C ALA A 110 -11.02 -8.27 -21.10
N TYR A 111 -11.95 -7.68 -20.37
CA TYR A 111 -13.39 -7.91 -20.58
C TYR A 111 -13.95 -6.88 -21.57
N LEU A 112 -14.89 -7.29 -22.41
CA LEU A 112 -15.65 -6.35 -23.26
C LEU A 112 -16.47 -5.42 -22.35
N ARG A 113 -16.15 -4.12 -22.38
CA ARG A 113 -16.97 -3.11 -21.70
C ARG A 113 -18.23 -2.86 -22.51
N LEU A 114 -19.35 -3.38 -22.02
CA LEU A 114 -20.66 -3.07 -22.57
C LEU A 114 -21.08 -1.67 -22.12
N LYS A 115 -21.61 -0.88 -23.05
CA LYS A 115 -22.34 0.36 -22.77
C LYS A 115 -23.78 0.13 -23.20
N THR A 116 -24.72 0.40 -22.33
CA THR A 116 -26.15 0.20 -22.56
C THR A 116 -26.87 1.53 -22.36
N LEU A 117 -27.87 1.81 -23.18
CA LEU A 117 -28.72 2.96 -22.98
C LEU A 117 -29.64 2.74 -21.76
N PRO A 118 -30.15 3.82 -21.13
CA PRO A 118 -31.17 3.70 -20.09
C PRO A 118 -32.38 2.90 -20.60
N GLY A 119 -32.74 1.81 -19.91
CA GLY A 119 -33.89 0.96 -20.24
C GLY A 119 -33.61 -0.21 -21.19
N GLU A 120 -32.38 -0.35 -21.71
CA GLU A 120 -32.02 -1.44 -22.64
C GLU A 120 -31.73 -2.78 -21.94
N GLN A 121 -31.34 -2.75 -20.66
CA GLN A 121 -31.08 -3.94 -19.84
C GLN A 121 -31.69 -3.80 -18.45
N GLY A 122 -32.32 -4.87 -17.97
CA GLY A 122 -32.74 -5.04 -16.58
C GLY A 122 -31.93 -6.14 -15.91
N GLN A 123 -31.22 -5.81 -14.82
CA GLN A 123 -30.53 -6.80 -13.99
C GLN A 123 -31.46 -7.25 -12.86
N VAL A 124 -31.64 -8.55 -12.71
CA VAL A 124 -32.36 -9.16 -11.58
C VAL A 124 -31.40 -10.11 -10.89
N ASP A 125 -31.04 -9.80 -9.65
CA ASP A 125 -30.27 -10.71 -8.81
C ASP A 125 -31.20 -11.72 -8.16
N TRP A 126 -30.83 -13.00 -8.22
CA TRP A 126 -31.53 -14.05 -7.49
C TRP A 126 -31.03 -14.10 -6.04
N GLY A 127 -31.91 -13.80 -5.09
CA GLY A 127 -31.64 -13.93 -3.66
C GLY A 127 -32.50 -15.02 -3.04
N LEU A 128 -31.89 -16.05 -2.44
CA LEU A 128 -32.59 -16.99 -1.56
C LEU A 128 -32.57 -16.45 -0.13
N CYS A 129 -33.65 -15.78 0.28
CA CYS A 129 -33.84 -15.42 1.68
C CYS A 129 -34.37 -16.63 2.47
N ARG A 130 -33.47 -17.38 3.11
CA ARG A 130 -33.86 -18.37 4.12
C ARG A 130 -34.30 -17.63 5.38
N ALA A 131 -35.60 -17.43 5.55
CA ALA A 131 -36.14 -17.06 6.84
C ALA A 131 -35.83 -18.21 7.82
N ARG A 132 -35.07 -17.91 8.89
CA ARG A 132 -35.01 -18.80 10.06
C ARG A 132 -36.32 -18.64 10.83
N HIS A 133 -37.42 -19.12 10.25
CA HIS A 133 -38.64 -19.32 11.03
C HIS A 133 -38.38 -20.52 11.93
N LYS A 134 -38.14 -20.29 13.23
CA LYS A 134 -38.35 -21.35 14.22
C LYS A 134 -39.86 -21.49 14.35
N PRO A 135 -40.49 -22.57 13.87
CA PRO A 135 -41.90 -22.77 14.17
C PRO A 135 -42.03 -22.86 15.69
N HIS A 136 -42.76 -21.91 16.28
CA HIS A 136 -43.22 -22.05 17.65
C HIS A 136 -44.36 -23.06 17.60
N TYR A 137 -44.01 -24.35 17.62
CA TYR A 137 -45.02 -25.34 17.98
C TYR A 137 -45.34 -25.11 19.46
N PRO A 138 -46.62 -25.04 19.87
CA PRO A 138 -46.96 -25.31 21.25
C PRO A 138 -46.49 -26.74 21.52
N GLU A 139 -45.73 -26.90 22.60
CA GLU A 139 -45.38 -28.23 23.14
C GLU A 139 -46.68 -29.05 23.21
N HIS A 140 -46.63 -30.34 22.85
CA HIS A 140 -47.74 -31.33 22.90
C HIS A 140 -48.41 -31.79 21.59
N GLN A 141 -47.80 -31.71 20.41
CA GLN A 141 -48.18 -32.63 19.31
C GLN A 141 -46.96 -33.35 18.73
N THR A 142 -46.67 -34.52 19.27
CA THR A 142 -45.88 -35.58 18.62
C THR A 142 -46.62 -36.08 17.39
N MET A 143 -45.97 -36.05 16.22
CA MET A 143 -46.47 -36.69 14.99
C MET A 143 -46.53 -38.22 15.21
N PRO A 144 -47.62 -38.92 14.81
CA PRO A 144 -47.62 -40.38 14.76
C PRO A 144 -46.76 -40.86 13.58
N SER A 145 -46.16 -42.04 13.79
CA SER A 145 -45.18 -42.72 12.95
C SER A 145 -45.58 -42.97 11.50
#